data_AF-A0A7U2FI05-F1
#
_entry.id   AF-A0A7U2FI05-F1
#
_cell.length_a   1.000
_cell.length_b   1.000
_cell.length_c   1.000
_cell.angle_alpha   90.00
_cell.angle_beta   90.00
_cell.angle_gamma   90.00
#
_symmetry.space_group_name_H-M   'P 1'
#
loop_
_entity.id
_entity.type
_entity.pdbx_description
1 polymer ?
#
loop_
_entity_poly.entity_id
_entity_poly.type
_entity_poly.pdbx_seq_one_letter_code
_entity_poly.pdbx_strand_id
1 'polypeptide(L)'
;MAILLQAATIAALASSVYAAPRASIAADCSPLPIGLGPVAYPTVVEDTPENFQKYEGFSRAALAATTPGGYVQSYTNMKSTYNDPTLFAGYRELTSYNVQECAEACDSSSACNAFTIYAERNPVLVPGVNCPNPASTALIKCGLWQGTITSSTHDLNHGQYQQEFHVVMAGSNAYVKQVKFDTVPSVPGYNTDTYSNGGAIQAPLDCHGNNTYLGFRSWMDGRFDARRCTDVCTATKDCHFVNTYFLRDDYVPFAQHCSLYSAHWPSWYATNVGQYVNENELVINATKSYGFTHADGNHEVCEPKPKKEILDGM
;
A
#
# COMPACT_ATOMS: atom_id res chain seq x y z
N MET A 1 -58.03 -11.73 31.64
CA MET A 1 -57.63 -12.74 30.64
C MET A 1 -56.23 -12.35 30.17
N ALA A 2 -55.23 -13.06 30.68
CA ALA A 2 -53.83 -12.73 30.55
C ALA A 2 -53.28 -13.16 29.20
N ILE A 3 -52.52 -12.30 28.52
CA ILE A 3 -51.51 -12.70 27.56
C ILE A 3 -50.28 -11.84 27.84
N LEU A 4 -49.30 -12.44 28.52
CA LEU A 4 -47.93 -11.93 28.61
C LEU A 4 -47.30 -12.05 27.22
N LEU A 5 -46.88 -10.93 26.64
CA LEU A 5 -45.82 -10.92 25.63
C LEU A 5 -44.57 -10.34 26.30
N GLN A 6 -43.59 -11.22 26.52
CA GLN A 6 -42.29 -10.90 27.07
C GLN A 6 -41.55 -9.95 26.13
N ALA A 7 -41.22 -8.76 26.63
CA ALA A 7 -40.23 -7.89 25.99
C ALA A 7 -38.85 -8.53 26.17
N ALA A 8 -38.35 -9.19 25.13
CA ALA A 8 -36.95 -9.60 25.08
C ALA A 8 -36.09 -8.38 24.75
N THR A 9 -35.45 -7.84 25.78
CA THR A 9 -34.34 -6.90 25.69
C THR A 9 -33.19 -7.54 24.90
N ILE A 10 -32.95 -7.09 23.67
CA ILE A 10 -31.67 -7.35 23.00
C ILE A 10 -30.67 -6.37 23.59
N ALA A 11 -29.98 -6.80 24.65
CA ALA A 11 -28.76 -6.15 25.08
C ALA A 11 -27.74 -6.29 23.94
N ALA A 12 -27.24 -5.16 23.45
CA ALA A 12 -26.09 -5.14 22.56
C ALA A 12 -24.92 -5.80 23.29
N LEU A 13 -24.58 -7.03 22.90
CA LEU A 13 -23.28 -7.61 23.25
C LEU A 13 -22.25 -6.81 22.47
N ALA A 14 -21.65 -5.83 23.14
CA ALA A 14 -20.35 -5.32 22.74
C ALA A 14 -19.45 -6.56 22.59
N SER A 15 -19.07 -6.89 21.36
CA SER A 15 -18.02 -7.86 21.11
C SER A 15 -16.73 -7.21 21.60
N SER A 16 -16.49 -7.32 22.91
CA SER A 16 -15.13 -7.38 23.40
C SER A 16 -14.50 -8.52 22.63
N VAL A 17 -13.62 -8.20 21.68
CA VAL A 17 -12.58 -9.12 21.28
C VAL A 17 -11.85 -9.42 22.59
N TYR A 18 -12.24 -10.52 23.23
CA TYR A 18 -11.38 -11.20 24.15
C TYR A 18 -10.13 -11.44 23.33
N ALA A 19 -9.10 -10.62 23.55
CA ALA A 19 -7.75 -11.14 23.50
C ALA A 19 -7.86 -12.45 24.27
N ALA A 20 -7.72 -13.57 23.55
CA ALA A 20 -7.56 -14.85 24.21
C ALA A 20 -6.58 -14.59 25.35
N PRO A 21 -6.93 -14.95 26.61
CA PRO A 21 -6.01 -14.72 27.71
C PRO A 21 -4.66 -15.23 27.24
N ARG A 22 -3.62 -14.38 27.29
CA ARG A 22 -2.25 -14.78 27.01
C ARG A 22 -2.09 -16.06 27.80
N ALA A 23 -2.15 -17.20 27.11
CA ALA A 23 -1.91 -18.45 27.77
C ALA A 23 -0.47 -18.28 28.19
N SER A 24 -0.26 -18.08 29.49
CA SER A 24 0.98 -18.43 30.16
C SER A 24 1.09 -19.95 30.04
N ILE A 25 1.25 -20.43 28.79
CA ILE A 25 2.00 -21.63 28.52
C ILE A 25 3.33 -21.30 29.15
N ALA A 26 3.60 -21.89 30.32
CA ALA A 26 4.95 -21.92 30.82
C ALA A 26 5.79 -22.41 29.64
N ALA A 27 6.60 -21.52 29.07
CA ALA A 27 7.36 -21.83 27.88
C ALA A 27 8.23 -23.05 28.18
N ASP A 28 7.82 -24.18 27.63
CA ASP A 28 8.16 -25.53 28.07
C ASP A 28 9.26 -26.15 27.22
N CYS A 29 9.87 -25.36 26.35
CA CYS A 29 10.86 -25.83 25.38
C CYS A 29 10.28 -26.86 24.40
N SER A 30 8.96 -26.81 24.13
CA SER A 30 8.33 -27.68 23.15
C SER A 30 8.88 -27.42 21.73
N PRO A 31 9.02 -28.47 20.89
CA PRO A 31 9.49 -28.32 19.52
C PRO A 31 8.60 -27.43 18.67
N LEU A 32 9.21 -26.59 17.85
CA LEU A 32 8.57 -25.79 16.81
C LEU A 32 8.87 -26.38 15.41
N PRO A 33 8.03 -26.08 14.40
CA PRO A 33 8.30 -26.48 13.03
C PRO A 33 9.68 -26.02 12.57
N ILE A 34 10.44 -26.94 11.95
CA ILE A 34 11.74 -26.63 11.35
C ILE A 34 11.51 -25.96 10.00
N GLY A 35 12.19 -24.83 9.79
CA GLY A 35 12.11 -24.12 8.53
C GLY A 35 12.80 -24.85 7.39
N LEU A 36 12.24 -24.67 6.21
CA LEU A 36 12.75 -25.25 4.96
C LEU A 36 13.74 -24.32 4.23
N GLY A 37 14.03 -23.15 4.80
CA GLY A 37 15.03 -22.24 4.24
C GLY A 37 16.43 -22.86 4.28
N PRO A 38 17.37 -22.37 3.44
CA PRO A 38 18.76 -22.81 3.54
C PRO A 38 19.22 -22.59 4.97
N VAL A 39 19.56 -23.68 5.64
CA VAL A 39 20.10 -23.62 6.98
C VAL A 39 21.39 -22.82 6.86
N ALA A 40 21.51 -21.72 7.59
CA ALA A 40 22.78 -21.00 7.69
C ALA A 40 23.91 -21.88 8.30
N TYR A 41 23.56 -23.09 8.75
CA TYR A 41 24.47 -24.14 9.19
C TYR A 41 24.83 -25.08 8.04
N PRO A 42 26.12 -25.16 7.66
CA PRO A 42 27.23 -25.30 8.61
C PRO A 42 28.33 -24.21 8.50
N THR A 43 28.07 -23.06 7.87
CA THR A 43 29.12 -22.04 7.60
C THR A 43 29.11 -20.83 8.55
N VAL A 44 28.11 -20.71 9.41
CA VAL A 44 28.10 -19.68 10.46
C VAL A 44 28.73 -20.23 11.73
N VAL A 45 29.85 -19.64 12.14
CA VAL A 45 30.69 -20.10 13.27
C VAL A 45 29.93 -20.06 14.62
N GLU A 46 28.85 -19.26 14.76
CA GLU A 46 28.01 -19.16 15.96
C GLU A 46 26.54 -18.75 15.67
N ASP A 47 25.57 -19.32 16.41
CA ASP A 47 24.11 -19.10 16.21
C ASP A 47 23.65 -17.76 16.79
N THR A 48 23.99 -16.67 16.11
CA THR A 48 23.65 -15.32 16.56
C THR A 48 22.74 -14.61 15.55
N PRO A 49 21.89 -13.68 16.01
CA PRO A 49 21.10 -12.85 15.12
C PRO A 49 21.98 -12.02 14.15
N GLU A 50 23.13 -11.54 14.60
CA GLU A 50 24.06 -10.75 13.77
C GLU A 50 24.63 -11.59 12.64
N ASN A 51 25.00 -12.84 12.91
CA ASN A 51 25.52 -13.73 11.89
C ASN A 51 24.43 -14.20 10.93
N PHE A 52 23.21 -14.45 11.42
CA PHE A 52 22.05 -14.72 10.56
C PHE A 52 21.84 -13.58 9.55
N GLN A 53 21.86 -12.34 10.02
CA GLN A 53 21.72 -11.15 9.15
C GLN A 53 22.89 -10.90 8.21
N LYS A 54 24.08 -11.45 8.48
CA LYS A 54 25.27 -11.37 7.63
C LYS A 54 25.36 -12.52 6.63
N TYR A 55 24.51 -13.54 6.72
CA TYR A 55 24.56 -14.68 5.82
C TYR A 55 24.35 -14.25 4.37
N GLU A 56 25.41 -14.35 3.56
CA GLU A 56 25.44 -13.87 2.19
C GLU A 56 24.41 -14.56 1.29
N GLY A 57 23.98 -15.78 1.62
CA GLY A 57 22.97 -16.50 0.85
C GLY A 57 21.62 -15.77 0.81
N PHE A 58 21.19 -15.13 1.91
CA PHE A 58 19.96 -14.35 1.94
C PHE A 58 20.09 -13.06 1.12
N SER A 59 21.21 -12.36 1.29
CA SER A 59 21.50 -11.14 0.53
C SER A 59 21.58 -11.42 -0.98
N ARG A 60 22.26 -12.49 -1.38
CA ARG A 60 22.37 -12.93 -2.77
C ARG A 60 21.01 -13.31 -3.36
N ALA A 61 20.16 -14.02 -2.61
CA ALA A 61 18.82 -14.37 -3.06
C ALA A 61 17.95 -13.13 -3.26
N ALA A 62 17.96 -12.20 -2.30
CA ALA A 62 17.22 -10.95 -2.35
C ALA A 62 17.66 -10.06 -3.54
N LEU A 63 18.97 -9.90 -3.75
CA LEU A 63 19.53 -9.07 -4.82
C LEU A 63 19.39 -9.70 -6.21
N ALA A 64 19.38 -11.03 -6.31
CA ALA A 64 19.18 -11.74 -7.58
C ALA A 64 17.70 -11.88 -7.98
N ALA A 65 16.78 -11.57 -7.05
CA ALA A 65 15.35 -11.73 -7.30
C ALA A 65 14.83 -10.73 -8.34
N THR A 66 14.11 -11.25 -9.33
CA THR A 66 13.47 -10.43 -10.36
C THR A 66 12.09 -9.96 -9.89
N THR A 67 11.77 -8.70 -10.13
CA THR A 67 10.44 -8.13 -9.86
C THR A 67 9.37 -8.86 -10.69
N PRO A 68 8.32 -9.42 -10.08
CA PRO A 68 7.24 -10.07 -10.80
C PRO A 68 6.48 -9.11 -11.72
N GLY A 69 5.94 -9.65 -12.81
CA GLY A 69 5.12 -8.88 -13.73
C GLY A 69 3.91 -8.27 -13.03
N GLY A 70 3.68 -6.97 -13.21
CA GLY A 70 2.58 -6.25 -12.55
C GLY A 70 2.90 -5.75 -11.14
N TYR A 71 4.16 -5.85 -10.68
CA TYR A 71 4.62 -5.30 -9.43
C TYR A 71 5.73 -4.25 -9.63
N VAL A 72 5.96 -3.44 -8.61
CA VAL A 72 7.13 -2.58 -8.44
C VAL A 72 7.85 -2.97 -7.17
N GLN A 73 9.18 -2.99 -7.22
CA GLN A 73 10.00 -3.18 -6.04
C GLN A 73 10.07 -1.87 -5.25
N SER A 74 9.70 -1.94 -3.98
CA SER A 74 9.71 -0.80 -3.05
C SER A 74 11.05 -0.68 -2.35
N TYR A 75 11.53 -1.78 -1.77
CA TYR A 75 12.87 -1.89 -1.23
C TYR A 75 13.46 -3.27 -1.50
N THR A 76 14.77 -3.37 -1.36
CA THR A 76 15.53 -4.60 -1.57
C THR A 76 16.52 -4.85 -0.44
N ASN A 77 16.74 -6.12 -0.13
CA ASN A 77 17.79 -6.63 0.75
C ASN A 77 17.87 -5.95 2.14
N MET A 78 16.72 -5.65 2.74
CA MET A 78 16.67 -5.08 4.09
C MET A 78 16.88 -6.15 5.17
N LYS A 79 17.33 -5.72 6.35
CA LYS A 79 17.42 -6.54 7.58
C LYS A 79 16.18 -6.44 8.47
N SER A 80 15.14 -5.84 7.94
CA SER A 80 13.85 -5.59 8.54
C SER A 80 12.76 -5.84 7.51
N THR A 81 11.52 -5.98 7.96
CA THR A 81 10.36 -6.10 7.06
C THR A 81 9.29 -5.10 7.45
N TYR A 82 8.46 -4.71 6.49
CA TYR A 82 7.27 -3.91 6.73
C TYR A 82 6.39 -4.49 7.85
N ASN A 83 5.79 -3.62 8.66
CA ASN A 83 5.06 -3.99 9.86
C ASN A 83 3.91 -3.02 10.19
N ASP A 84 2.81 -3.15 9.46
CA ASP A 84 1.54 -2.53 9.84
C ASP A 84 0.48 -3.61 10.17
N PRO A 85 0.23 -3.88 11.46
CA PRO A 85 -0.74 -4.90 11.87
C PRO A 85 -2.16 -4.67 11.35
N THR A 86 -2.54 -3.41 11.05
CA THR A 86 -3.88 -3.08 10.54
C THR A 86 -4.06 -3.46 9.08
N LEU A 87 -2.94 -3.56 8.34
CA LEU A 87 -2.91 -3.93 6.92
C LEU A 87 -2.45 -5.36 6.69
N PHE A 88 -2.06 -6.10 7.73
CA PHE A 88 -1.61 -7.48 7.61
C PHE A 88 -2.74 -8.39 7.13
N ALA A 89 -2.54 -9.03 5.98
CA ALA A 89 -3.49 -9.97 5.39
C ALA A 89 -3.15 -11.43 5.72
N GLY A 90 -1.90 -11.71 6.14
CA GLY A 90 -1.41 -13.03 6.48
C GLY A 90 -0.02 -13.28 5.93
N TYR A 91 0.48 -14.52 6.07
CA TYR A 91 1.75 -14.91 5.48
C TYR A 91 1.70 -16.34 4.92
N ARG A 92 2.66 -16.65 4.05
CA ARG A 92 2.99 -18.01 3.63
C ARG A 92 4.43 -18.32 3.97
N GLU A 93 4.68 -19.57 4.34
CA GLU A 93 6.04 -20.10 4.42
C GLU A 93 6.39 -20.77 3.11
N LEU A 94 7.57 -20.45 2.59
CA LEU A 94 8.07 -20.95 1.32
C LEU A 94 9.26 -21.89 1.56
N THR A 95 9.45 -22.82 0.62
CA THR A 95 10.61 -23.73 0.60
C THR A 95 11.86 -23.07 0.03
N SER A 96 11.71 -21.94 -0.67
CA SER A 96 12.80 -21.20 -1.30
C SER A 96 12.44 -19.72 -1.43
N TYR A 97 13.42 -18.88 -1.73
CA TYR A 97 13.21 -17.45 -1.98
C TYR A 97 12.57 -17.23 -3.36
N ASN A 98 11.26 -17.51 -3.45
CA ASN A 98 10.49 -17.46 -4.69
C ASN A 98 9.52 -16.26 -4.68
N VAL A 99 9.95 -15.18 -5.33
CA VAL A 99 9.16 -13.94 -5.41
C VAL A 99 7.91 -14.11 -6.27
N GLN A 100 7.96 -14.98 -7.28
CA GLN A 100 6.81 -15.24 -8.16
C GLN A 100 5.68 -15.97 -7.41
N GLU A 101 6.01 -16.92 -6.54
CA GLU A 101 5.03 -17.61 -5.69
C GLU A 101 4.35 -16.66 -4.69
N CYS A 102 5.10 -15.68 -4.17
CA CYS A 102 4.52 -14.60 -3.39
C CYS A 102 3.55 -13.72 -4.18
N ALA A 103 3.91 -13.35 -5.41
CA ALA A 103 3.04 -12.57 -6.27
C ALA A 103 1.73 -13.33 -6.57
N GLU A 104 1.82 -14.62 -6.92
CA GLU A 104 0.64 -15.47 -7.14
C GLU A 104 -0.25 -15.57 -5.90
N ALA A 105 0.36 -15.73 -4.71
CA ALA A 105 -0.37 -15.70 -3.45
C ALA A 105 -1.09 -14.37 -3.23
N CYS A 106 -0.45 -13.25 -3.53
CA CYS A 106 -1.02 -11.92 -3.42
C CYS A 106 -2.09 -11.63 -4.50
N ASP A 107 -1.94 -12.16 -5.71
CA ASP A 107 -2.92 -12.03 -6.79
C ASP A 107 -4.17 -12.87 -6.55
N SER A 108 -4.02 -14.01 -5.87
CA SER A 108 -5.16 -14.87 -5.48
C SER A 108 -6.06 -14.28 -4.38
N SER A 109 -5.66 -13.16 -3.77
CA SER A 109 -6.39 -12.53 -2.67
C SER A 109 -6.74 -11.08 -2.98
N SER A 110 -8.03 -10.74 -2.95
CA SER A 110 -8.48 -9.34 -3.05
C SER A 110 -7.95 -8.49 -1.88
N ALA A 111 -7.64 -9.11 -0.75
CA ALA A 111 -7.06 -8.48 0.44
C ALA A 111 -5.53 -8.31 0.35
N CYS A 112 -4.90 -8.56 -0.80
CA CYS A 112 -3.47 -8.29 -0.97
C CYS A 112 -3.20 -7.29 -2.10
N ASN A 113 -2.43 -6.26 -1.77
CA ASN A 113 -1.93 -5.23 -2.67
C ASN A 113 -0.40 -5.11 -2.66
N ALA A 114 0.24 -5.55 -1.58
CA ALA A 114 1.68 -5.62 -1.48
C ALA A 114 2.12 -6.89 -0.76
N PHE A 115 3.34 -7.32 -1.00
CA PHE A 115 3.94 -8.41 -0.25
C PHE A 115 5.41 -8.13 0.09
N THR A 116 5.86 -8.74 1.18
CA THR A 116 7.28 -8.81 1.53
C THR A 116 7.75 -10.26 1.47
N ILE A 117 9.02 -10.47 1.13
CA ILE A 117 9.65 -11.78 1.18
C ILE A 117 11.00 -11.66 1.86
N TYR A 118 11.25 -12.51 2.87
CA TYR A 118 12.41 -12.40 3.74
C TYR A 118 12.75 -13.74 4.39
N ALA A 119 14.01 -13.88 4.82
CA ALA A 119 14.40 -14.94 5.74
C ALA A 119 14.19 -14.46 7.19
N GLU A 120 13.55 -15.28 8.02
CA GLU A 120 13.31 -15.03 9.44
C GLU A 120 14.07 -16.06 10.28
N ARG A 121 14.83 -15.58 11.27
CA ARG A 121 15.50 -16.42 12.26
C ARG A 121 14.48 -16.85 13.30
N ASN A 122 14.10 -18.12 13.29
CA ASN A 122 13.13 -18.67 14.25
C ASN A 122 13.72 -19.74 15.15
N PRO A 123 13.22 -19.86 16.39
CA PRO A 123 13.73 -20.86 17.31
C PRO A 123 13.18 -22.24 16.95
N VAL A 124 13.96 -23.30 17.14
CA VAL A 124 13.50 -24.69 16.94
C VAL A 124 12.68 -25.22 18.11
N LEU A 125 12.70 -24.52 19.25
CA LEU A 125 11.90 -24.78 20.45
C LEU A 125 11.20 -23.49 20.89
N VAL A 126 10.05 -23.56 21.55
CA VAL A 126 9.44 -22.39 22.20
C VAL A 126 10.40 -21.84 23.27
N PRO A 127 10.94 -20.61 23.13
CA PRO A 127 11.92 -20.09 24.09
C PRO A 127 11.32 -19.95 25.49
N GLY A 128 11.95 -20.59 26.47
CA GLY A 128 11.44 -20.70 27.83
C GLY A 128 12.54 -20.72 28.89
N VAL A 129 12.18 -20.83 30.16
CA VAL A 129 13.13 -20.68 31.28
C VAL A 129 14.30 -21.67 31.19
N ASN A 130 14.05 -22.89 30.70
CA ASN A 130 15.07 -23.94 30.56
C ASN A 130 15.75 -23.96 29.18
N CYS A 131 15.33 -23.09 28.26
CA CYS A 131 15.85 -22.94 26.91
C CYS A 131 15.67 -21.47 26.47
N PRO A 132 16.29 -20.49 27.14
CA PRO A 132 15.99 -19.10 26.90
C PRO A 132 16.44 -18.62 25.51
N ASN A 133 17.45 -19.29 24.92
CA ASN A 133 17.95 -19.08 23.57
C ASN A 133 18.21 -20.43 22.89
N PRO A 134 17.17 -21.14 22.39
CA PRO A 134 17.34 -22.41 21.70
C PRO A 134 18.03 -22.20 20.34
N ALA A 135 18.46 -23.30 19.71
CA ALA A 135 19.00 -23.26 18.35
C ALA A 135 17.98 -22.66 17.37
N SER A 136 18.48 -22.04 16.30
CA SER A 136 17.65 -21.41 15.28
C SER A 136 17.46 -22.26 14.03
N THR A 137 16.43 -21.91 13.28
CA THR A 137 16.15 -22.33 11.92
C THR A 137 15.81 -21.11 11.07
N ALA A 138 15.89 -21.24 9.76
CA ALA A 138 15.55 -20.18 8.81
C ALA A 138 14.20 -20.48 8.16
N LEU A 139 13.24 -19.57 8.31
CA LEU A 139 12.00 -19.59 7.54
C LEU A 139 12.08 -18.59 6.41
N ILE A 140 11.72 -18.98 5.20
CA ILE A 140 11.44 -18.01 4.14
C ILE A 140 9.96 -17.67 4.24
N LYS A 141 9.66 -16.42 4.60
CA LYS A 141 8.29 -15.94 4.76
C LYS A 141 7.92 -14.98 3.66
N CYS A 142 6.68 -15.11 3.23
CA CYS A 142 5.98 -14.23 2.33
C CYS A 142 4.88 -13.50 3.10
N GLY A 143 5.11 -12.26 3.53
CA GLY A 143 4.11 -11.44 4.21
C GLY A 143 3.17 -10.78 3.19
N LEU A 144 1.86 -10.88 3.38
CA LEU A 144 0.84 -10.30 2.50
C LEU A 144 0.16 -9.11 3.19
N TRP A 145 -0.04 -8.02 2.44
CA TRP A 145 -0.47 -6.74 2.98
C TRP A 145 -1.58 -6.12 2.12
N GLN A 146 -2.60 -5.55 2.77
CA GLN A 146 -3.76 -4.92 2.12
C GLN A 146 -3.43 -3.57 1.46
N GLY A 147 -2.44 -2.85 1.99
CA GLY A 147 -2.07 -1.50 1.55
C GLY A 147 -0.83 -1.44 0.65
N THR A 148 -0.12 -0.33 0.75
CA THR A 148 1.10 -0.05 -0.01
C THR A 148 2.29 0.05 0.93
N ILE A 149 3.47 -0.21 0.39
CA ILE A 149 4.74 -0.14 1.12
C ILE A 149 5.62 0.80 0.30
N THR A 150 5.77 2.06 0.70
CA THR A 150 6.66 3.02 0.03
C THR A 150 7.88 3.32 0.86
N SER A 151 8.90 3.97 0.26
CA SER A 151 10.11 4.44 0.95
C SER A 151 9.80 5.34 2.15
N SER A 152 8.72 6.12 2.09
CA SER A 152 8.28 7.00 3.18
C SER A 152 7.34 6.35 4.22
N THR A 153 6.67 5.22 3.94
CA THR A 153 5.72 4.59 4.87
C THR A 153 6.32 3.41 5.65
N HIS A 154 7.60 3.50 6.02
CA HIS A 154 8.35 2.38 6.60
C HIS A 154 8.24 2.27 8.12
N ASP A 155 7.10 1.78 8.62
CA ASP A 155 7.12 1.08 9.91
C ASP A 155 7.78 -0.29 9.68
N LEU A 156 9.01 -0.43 10.18
CA LEU A 156 9.83 -1.62 9.98
C LEU A 156 9.88 -2.43 11.28
N ASN A 157 9.56 -3.72 11.19
CA ASN A 157 9.94 -4.67 12.23
C ASN A 157 11.45 -4.91 12.10
N HIS A 158 12.20 -4.54 13.14
CA HIS A 158 13.65 -4.76 13.24
C HIS A 158 14.03 -6.02 14.01
N GLY A 159 13.03 -6.79 14.43
CA GLY A 159 13.17 -7.99 15.23
C GLY A 159 12.43 -7.86 16.56
N GLN A 160 12.29 -9.00 17.23
CA GLN A 160 11.71 -9.06 18.57
C GLN A 160 12.39 -10.14 19.41
N TYR A 161 12.50 -9.87 20.71
CA TYR A 161 12.98 -10.85 21.67
C TYR A 161 11.85 -11.77 22.13
N GLN A 162 12.15 -13.06 22.21
CA GLN A 162 11.35 -14.09 22.88
C GLN A 162 12.25 -14.76 23.91
N GLN A 163 12.14 -14.37 25.18
CA GLN A 163 13.19 -14.62 26.18
C GLN A 163 14.52 -14.02 25.70
N GLU A 164 15.60 -14.81 25.66
CA GLU A 164 16.91 -14.39 25.16
C GLU A 164 17.06 -14.63 23.65
N PHE A 165 16.12 -15.35 23.02
CA PHE A 165 16.14 -15.57 21.57
C PHE A 165 15.70 -14.32 20.82
N HIS A 166 16.57 -13.80 19.95
CA HIS A 166 16.25 -12.66 19.08
C HIS A 166 15.78 -13.16 17.71
N VAL A 167 14.50 -12.92 17.40
CA VAL A 167 13.96 -13.10 16.05
C VAL A 167 14.37 -11.91 15.21
N VAL A 168 15.05 -12.16 14.10
CA VAL A 168 15.54 -11.13 13.17
C VAL A 168 15.24 -11.54 11.74
N MET A 169 15.22 -10.54 10.84
CA MET A 169 14.99 -10.74 9.42
C MET A 169 16.26 -10.44 8.62
N ALA A 170 16.38 -11.07 7.46
CA ALA A 170 17.47 -10.85 6.51
C ALA A 170 16.99 -11.02 5.07
N GLY A 171 17.65 -10.32 4.13
CA GLY A 171 17.34 -10.41 2.71
C GLY A 171 15.89 -10.06 2.40
N SER A 172 15.35 -9.01 3.02
CA SER A 172 13.95 -8.63 2.87
C SER A 172 13.74 -7.76 1.64
N ASN A 173 12.82 -8.17 0.75
CA ASN A 173 12.34 -7.37 -0.37
C ASN A 173 10.85 -7.05 -0.19
N ALA A 174 10.42 -5.90 -0.68
CA ALA A 174 9.01 -5.53 -0.76
C ALA A 174 8.59 -5.25 -2.20
N TYR A 175 7.38 -5.70 -2.54
CA TYR A 175 6.79 -5.52 -3.85
C TYR A 175 5.35 -5.04 -3.71
N VAL A 176 4.99 -4.01 -4.46
CA VAL A 176 3.64 -3.42 -4.48
C VAL A 176 3.02 -3.62 -5.84
N LYS A 177 1.73 -3.96 -5.90
CA LYS A 177 1.01 -4.06 -7.18
C LYS A 177 1.08 -2.73 -7.92
N GLN A 178 1.38 -2.83 -9.21
CA GLN A 178 1.31 -1.68 -10.09
C GLN A 178 -0.13 -1.33 -10.38
N VAL A 179 -0.44 -0.04 -10.34
CA VAL A 179 -1.67 0.47 -10.96
C VAL A 179 -1.44 0.51 -12.46
N LYS A 180 -2.11 -0.38 -13.19
CA LYS A 180 -2.13 -0.40 -14.65
C LYS A 180 -3.33 0.39 -15.16
N PHE A 181 -3.08 1.22 -16.16
CA PHE A 181 -4.11 1.96 -16.86
C PHE A 181 -4.17 1.49 -18.32
N ASP A 182 -4.32 0.18 -18.51
CA ASP A 182 -4.27 -0.44 -19.84
C ASP A 182 -5.46 0.00 -20.71
N THR A 183 -6.59 0.31 -20.08
CA THR A 183 -7.79 0.85 -20.71
C THR A 183 -8.17 2.19 -20.10
N VAL A 184 -8.75 3.09 -20.91
CA VAL A 184 -9.40 4.29 -20.38
C VAL A 184 -10.59 3.86 -19.50
N PRO A 185 -10.64 4.27 -18.23
CA PRO A 185 -11.77 3.95 -17.35
C PRO A 185 -13.06 4.58 -17.89
N SER A 186 -14.16 3.84 -17.84
CA SER A 186 -15.49 4.34 -18.20
C SER A 186 -16.42 4.21 -17.00
N VAL A 187 -17.15 5.27 -16.69
CA VAL A 187 -18.15 5.31 -15.62
C VAL A 187 -19.48 5.75 -16.20
N PRO A 188 -20.58 4.99 -16.01
CA PRO A 188 -21.90 5.39 -16.51
C PRO A 188 -22.31 6.78 -16.00
N GLY A 189 -22.85 7.61 -16.90
CA GLY A 189 -23.28 8.97 -16.57
C GLY A 189 -22.16 10.03 -16.60
N TYR A 190 -20.94 9.64 -17.00
CA TYR A 190 -19.81 10.56 -17.14
C TYR A 190 -19.17 10.48 -18.53
N ASN A 191 -18.77 11.65 -19.04
CA ASN A 191 -17.80 11.77 -20.13
C ASN A 191 -16.38 11.68 -19.54
N THR A 192 -15.44 11.06 -20.26
CA THR A 192 -14.08 10.83 -19.77
C THR A 192 -13.04 11.53 -20.62
N ASP A 193 -12.20 12.33 -19.97
CA ASP A 193 -11.00 12.90 -20.56
C ASP A 193 -9.76 12.09 -20.17
N THR A 194 -8.79 12.03 -21.08
CA THR A 194 -7.48 11.44 -20.83
C THR A 194 -6.40 12.50 -20.97
N TYR A 195 -5.54 12.61 -19.98
CA TYR A 195 -4.44 13.59 -20.00
C TYR A 195 -3.14 12.86 -20.33
N SER A 196 -2.66 13.06 -21.56
CA SER A 196 -1.53 12.32 -22.13
C SER A 196 -0.20 12.57 -21.43
N ASN A 197 -0.05 13.73 -20.78
CA ASN A 197 1.11 14.06 -19.95
C ASN A 197 0.97 13.54 -18.50
N GLY A 198 -0.11 12.84 -18.18
CA GLY A 198 -0.41 12.35 -16.83
C GLY A 198 -0.64 13.47 -15.81
N GLY A 199 -0.84 14.72 -16.25
CA GLY A 199 -0.98 15.86 -15.34
C GLY A 199 -2.34 15.89 -14.65
N ALA A 200 -2.36 16.42 -13.44
CA ALA A 200 -3.58 16.81 -12.73
C ALA A 200 -3.99 18.24 -13.11
N ILE A 201 -5.29 18.52 -13.02
CA ILE A 201 -5.87 19.83 -13.33
C ILE A 201 -5.37 20.88 -12.33
N GLN A 202 -4.81 21.96 -12.86
CA GLN A 202 -4.43 23.15 -12.13
C GLN A 202 -5.37 24.29 -12.54
N ALA A 203 -6.56 24.30 -11.94
CA ALA A 203 -7.61 25.27 -12.24
C ALA A 203 -7.26 26.68 -11.71
N PRO A 204 -7.24 27.72 -12.56
CA PRO A 204 -7.27 29.10 -12.11
C PRO A 204 -8.67 29.50 -11.63
N LEU A 205 -8.84 30.79 -11.30
CA LEU A 205 -10.18 31.37 -11.19
C LEU A 205 -10.86 31.39 -12.57
N ASP A 206 -12.18 31.26 -12.59
CA ASP A 206 -12.98 31.38 -13.81
C ASP A 206 -12.95 32.82 -14.37
N CYS A 207 -13.61 33.04 -15.50
CA CYS A 207 -13.69 34.35 -16.15
C CYS A 207 -14.38 35.45 -15.32
N HIS A 208 -15.09 35.08 -14.25
CA HIS A 208 -15.73 35.99 -13.31
C HIS A 208 -14.93 36.15 -12.01
N GLY A 209 -13.77 35.48 -11.88
CA GLY A 209 -12.94 35.52 -10.68
C GLY A 209 -13.39 34.56 -9.58
N ASN A 210 -14.28 33.59 -9.87
CA ASN A 210 -14.73 32.60 -8.90
C ASN A 210 -13.81 31.38 -8.90
N ASN A 211 -13.67 30.76 -7.73
CA ASN A 211 -13.01 29.47 -7.61
C ASN A 211 -14.01 28.36 -7.94
N THR A 212 -13.59 27.41 -8.76
CA THR A 212 -14.38 26.21 -9.10
C THR A 212 -13.97 24.99 -8.28
N TYR A 213 -12.83 25.03 -7.60
CA TYR A 213 -12.31 23.91 -6.81
C TYR A 213 -13.14 23.69 -5.54
N LEU A 214 -13.68 22.48 -5.41
CA LEU A 214 -14.54 22.06 -4.30
C LEU A 214 -13.80 21.24 -3.24
N GLY A 215 -12.49 21.06 -3.40
CA GLY A 215 -11.66 20.24 -2.53
C GLY A 215 -11.23 18.93 -3.18
N PHE A 216 -10.67 18.04 -2.37
CA PHE A 216 -10.22 16.73 -2.83
C PHE A 216 -10.56 15.64 -1.83
N ARG A 217 -10.53 14.40 -2.33
CA ARG A 217 -10.49 13.20 -1.50
C ARG A 217 -9.40 12.27 -2.00
N SER A 218 -8.80 11.51 -1.07
CA SER A 218 -7.77 10.53 -1.40
C SER A 218 -7.95 9.22 -0.66
N TRP A 219 -7.41 8.16 -1.25
CA TRP A 219 -7.32 6.82 -0.66
C TRP A 219 -5.88 6.35 -0.77
N MET A 220 -5.25 6.04 0.37
CA MET A 220 -3.85 5.64 0.47
C MET A 220 -3.67 4.12 0.49
N ASP A 221 -4.55 3.39 -0.19
CA ASP A 221 -4.58 1.92 -0.21
C ASP A 221 -3.83 1.33 -1.41
N GLY A 222 -3.18 2.15 -2.23
CA GLY A 222 -2.46 1.71 -3.42
C GLY A 222 -3.36 1.20 -4.56
N ARG A 223 -4.69 1.42 -4.50
CA ARG A 223 -5.66 0.90 -5.47
C ARG A 223 -6.38 2.01 -6.22
N PHE A 224 -6.58 1.80 -7.51
CA PHE A 224 -7.34 2.71 -8.38
C PHE A 224 -8.73 2.16 -8.65
N ASP A 225 -9.76 2.95 -8.38
CA ASP A 225 -11.12 2.75 -8.89
C ASP A 225 -11.72 4.10 -9.26
N ALA A 226 -12.00 4.31 -10.55
CA ALA A 226 -12.60 5.55 -11.04
C ALA A 226 -13.94 5.87 -10.36
N ARG A 227 -14.71 4.85 -9.98
CA ARG A 227 -16.01 5.04 -9.31
C ARG A 227 -15.88 5.74 -7.97
N ARG A 228 -14.79 5.52 -7.23
CA ARG A 228 -14.54 6.23 -5.96
C ARG A 228 -14.59 7.75 -6.14
N CYS A 229 -14.03 8.26 -7.22
CA CYS A 229 -14.00 9.69 -7.50
C CYS A 229 -15.35 10.23 -7.97
N THR A 230 -16.04 9.50 -8.86
CA THR A 230 -17.37 9.90 -9.34
C THR A 230 -18.44 9.82 -8.25
N ASP A 231 -18.36 8.82 -7.37
CA ASP A 231 -19.27 8.69 -6.21
C ASP A 231 -19.10 9.87 -5.25
N VAL A 232 -17.85 10.31 -5.02
CA VAL A 232 -17.59 11.51 -4.24
C VAL A 232 -18.12 12.76 -4.93
N CYS A 233 -17.92 12.91 -6.24
CA CYS A 233 -18.47 14.04 -6.98
C CYS A 233 -20.00 14.05 -6.89
N THR A 234 -20.65 12.91 -7.12
CA THR A 234 -22.12 12.77 -6.99
C THR A 234 -22.62 13.15 -5.59
N ALA A 235 -21.87 12.82 -4.54
CA ALA A 235 -22.22 13.17 -3.17
C ALA A 235 -21.87 14.61 -2.79
N THR A 236 -21.04 15.30 -3.59
CA THR A 236 -20.57 16.66 -3.33
C THR A 236 -21.49 17.65 -4.03
N LYS A 237 -22.12 18.52 -3.25
CA LYS A 237 -23.00 19.56 -3.80
C LYS A 237 -22.23 20.40 -4.82
N ASP A 238 -22.88 20.67 -5.96
CA ASP A 238 -22.37 21.50 -7.05
C ASP A 238 -21.14 20.92 -7.77
N CYS A 239 -20.76 19.66 -7.54
CA CYS A 239 -19.69 19.00 -8.29
C CYS A 239 -20.18 18.53 -9.65
N HIS A 240 -19.49 18.95 -10.70
CA HIS A 240 -19.82 18.59 -12.08
C HIS A 240 -18.65 17.96 -12.83
N PHE A 241 -17.44 18.08 -12.27
CA PHE A 241 -16.21 17.53 -12.85
C PHE A 241 -15.27 17.03 -11.76
N VAL A 242 -14.65 15.88 -11.98
CA VAL A 242 -13.61 15.34 -11.11
C VAL A 242 -12.39 14.94 -11.92
N ASN A 243 -11.21 15.42 -11.51
CA ASN A 243 -9.94 14.91 -12.00
C ASN A 243 -9.39 13.88 -11.03
N THR A 244 -9.20 12.65 -11.50
CA THR A 244 -8.49 11.61 -10.75
C THR A 244 -7.11 11.33 -11.32
N TYR A 245 -6.17 11.14 -10.41
CA TYR A 245 -4.80 10.79 -10.70
C TYR A 245 -4.24 9.95 -9.55
N PHE A 246 -3.11 9.29 -9.80
CA PHE A 246 -2.46 8.46 -8.80
C PHE A 246 -1.16 9.13 -8.35
N LEU A 247 -0.86 9.05 -7.05
CA LEU A 247 0.41 9.48 -6.51
C LEU A 247 1.34 8.29 -6.37
N ARG A 248 2.60 8.52 -6.74
CA ARG A 248 3.69 7.58 -6.55
C ARG A 248 4.78 8.21 -5.69
N ASP A 249 5.35 7.41 -4.82
CA ASP A 249 6.52 7.75 -4.00
C ASP A 249 7.65 6.82 -4.47
N ASP A 250 8.70 7.39 -5.05
CA ASP A 250 9.77 6.65 -5.75
C ASP A 250 9.22 5.59 -6.72
N TYR A 251 8.25 6.01 -7.55
CA TYR A 251 7.53 5.19 -8.52
C TYR A 251 6.60 4.11 -7.92
N VAL A 252 6.58 3.92 -6.59
CA VAL A 252 5.66 3.02 -5.90
C VAL A 252 4.27 3.66 -5.79
N PRO A 253 3.19 3.04 -6.32
CA PRO A 253 1.86 3.59 -6.23
C PRO A 253 1.35 3.53 -4.78
N PHE A 254 0.91 4.66 -4.23
CA PHE A 254 0.39 4.69 -2.86
C PHE A 254 -0.98 5.36 -2.69
N ALA A 255 -1.34 6.38 -3.47
CA ALA A 255 -2.62 7.07 -3.26
C ALA A 255 -3.38 7.43 -4.54
N GLN A 256 -4.68 7.11 -4.57
CA GLN A 256 -5.60 7.71 -5.55
C GLN A 256 -6.06 9.06 -5.03
N HIS A 257 -5.97 10.10 -5.86
CA HIS A 257 -6.51 11.43 -5.59
C HIS A 257 -7.70 11.71 -6.52
N CYS A 258 -8.67 12.48 -6.01
CA CYS A 258 -9.83 12.98 -6.73
C CYS A 258 -9.99 14.47 -6.40
N SER A 259 -9.61 15.35 -7.33
CA SER A 259 -9.84 16.79 -7.23
C SER A 259 -11.20 17.13 -7.82
N LEU A 260 -12.05 17.79 -7.04
CA LEU A 260 -13.45 18.05 -7.36
C LEU A 260 -13.62 19.50 -7.82
N TYR A 261 -14.44 19.70 -8.85
CA TYR A 261 -14.72 21.02 -9.40
C TYR A 261 -16.19 21.21 -9.73
N SER A 262 -16.66 22.45 -9.61
CA SER A 262 -18.01 22.84 -10.02
C SER A 262 -18.17 23.03 -11.53
N ALA A 263 -17.10 22.95 -12.30
CA ALA A 263 -17.11 23.01 -13.76
C ALA A 263 -15.97 22.20 -14.34
N HIS A 264 -16.16 21.70 -15.55
CA HIS A 264 -15.18 21.00 -16.36
C HIS A 264 -14.07 21.94 -16.83
N TRP A 265 -12.82 21.51 -16.64
CA TRP A 265 -11.63 22.20 -17.12
C TRP A 265 -10.98 21.41 -18.27
N PRO A 266 -10.70 22.06 -19.40
CA PRO A 266 -10.04 21.41 -20.53
C PRO A 266 -8.64 20.88 -20.22
N SER A 267 -8.18 19.92 -21.03
CA SER A 267 -6.92 19.20 -20.81
C SER A 267 -5.66 20.06 -20.78
N TRP A 268 -5.65 21.26 -21.38
CA TRP A 268 -4.49 22.17 -21.31
C TRP A 268 -4.25 22.75 -19.92
N TYR A 269 -5.20 22.61 -18.99
CA TYR A 269 -5.00 22.90 -17.58
C TYR A 269 -4.45 21.71 -16.78
N ALA A 270 -4.26 20.54 -17.39
CA ALA A 270 -3.65 19.38 -16.75
C ALA A 270 -2.11 19.54 -16.65
N THR A 271 -1.63 20.55 -15.92
CA THR A 271 -0.21 20.93 -15.88
C THR A 271 0.53 20.45 -14.64
N ASN A 272 -0.18 19.97 -13.61
CA ASN A 272 0.46 19.50 -12.39
C ASN A 272 0.94 18.04 -12.54
N VAL A 273 2.24 17.86 -12.75
CA VAL A 273 2.86 16.55 -13.03
C VAL A 273 3.52 15.89 -11.81
N GLY A 274 3.45 16.52 -10.64
CA GLY A 274 4.13 16.07 -9.42
C GLY A 274 5.03 17.15 -8.82
N GLN A 275 5.69 16.81 -7.71
CA GLN A 275 6.60 17.66 -6.96
C GLN A 275 7.66 16.82 -6.24
N TYR A 276 8.80 17.43 -5.91
CA TYR A 276 9.79 16.81 -5.04
C TYR A 276 9.48 17.14 -3.58
N VAL A 277 9.56 16.15 -2.70
CA VAL A 277 9.41 16.32 -1.24
C VAL A 277 10.53 15.56 -0.54
N ASN A 278 11.43 16.29 0.14
CA ASN A 278 12.49 15.74 0.99
C ASN A 278 13.29 14.58 0.33
N GLU A 279 13.98 14.87 -0.78
CA GLU A 279 14.77 13.91 -1.59
C GLU A 279 13.95 12.83 -2.34
N ASN A 280 12.71 12.55 -1.92
CA ASN A 280 11.78 11.67 -2.64
C ASN A 280 11.00 12.43 -3.71
N GLU A 281 10.68 11.72 -4.80
CA GLU A 281 9.87 12.26 -5.88
C GLU A 281 8.40 11.83 -5.73
N LEU A 282 7.49 12.80 -5.52
CA LEU A 282 6.05 12.57 -5.62
C LEU A 282 5.60 12.83 -7.04
N VAL A 283 5.48 11.76 -7.82
CA VAL A 283 5.20 11.83 -9.26
C VAL A 283 3.72 11.61 -9.55
N ILE A 284 3.15 12.43 -10.44
CA ILE A 284 1.83 12.23 -11.05
C ILE A 284 1.97 11.77 -12.51
N ASN A 285 2.91 12.33 -13.29
CA ASN A 285 3.02 12.04 -14.74
C ASN A 285 3.31 10.56 -15.09
N ALA A 286 3.85 9.78 -14.15
CA ALA A 286 4.01 8.33 -14.26
C ALA A 286 2.68 7.56 -14.07
N THR A 287 1.56 8.28 -14.07
CA THR A 287 0.20 7.76 -13.95
C THR A 287 -0.64 8.33 -15.07
N LYS A 288 -1.63 7.57 -15.56
CA LYS A 288 -2.63 8.17 -16.44
C LYS A 288 -3.59 8.94 -15.53
N SER A 289 -3.77 10.23 -15.85
CA SER A 289 -4.70 11.13 -15.17
C SER A 289 -5.95 11.27 -16.04
N TYR A 290 -7.11 11.30 -15.40
CA TYR A 290 -8.41 11.28 -16.06
C TYR A 290 -9.33 12.35 -15.52
N GLY A 291 -10.13 12.91 -16.41
CA GLY A 291 -11.27 13.76 -16.09
C GLY A 291 -12.58 12.99 -16.20
N PHE A 292 -13.51 13.22 -15.30
CA PHE A 292 -14.88 12.74 -15.42
C PHE A 292 -15.85 13.89 -15.25
N THR A 293 -16.59 14.21 -16.30
CA THR A 293 -17.60 15.27 -16.33
C THR A 293 -18.98 14.66 -16.40
N HIS A 294 -19.93 15.14 -15.60
CA HIS A 294 -21.32 14.67 -15.67
C HIS A 294 -21.88 14.80 -17.10
N ALA A 295 -22.60 13.78 -17.57
CA ALA A 295 -23.16 13.74 -18.93
C ALA A 295 -24.56 14.37 -19.03
N ASP A 296 -25.11 14.92 -17.94
CA ASP A 296 -26.47 15.47 -17.87
C ASP A 296 -26.59 16.93 -18.34
N GLY A 297 -25.50 17.56 -18.78
CA GLY A 297 -25.51 18.93 -19.25
C GLY A 297 -24.17 19.43 -19.78
N ASN A 298 -24.15 20.70 -20.15
CA ASN A 298 -22.93 21.43 -20.44
C ASN A 298 -22.38 21.98 -19.12
N HIS A 299 -21.25 21.42 -18.68
CA HIS A 299 -20.55 21.82 -17.46
C HIS A 299 -19.23 22.51 -17.75
N GLU A 300 -19.00 22.98 -18.98
CA GLU A 300 -17.78 23.69 -19.36
C GLU A 300 -17.57 24.93 -18.49
N VAL A 301 -16.35 25.11 -18.00
CA VAL A 301 -15.98 26.31 -17.27
C VAL A 301 -15.97 27.52 -18.22
N CYS A 302 -16.30 28.70 -17.67
CA CYS A 302 -15.97 29.94 -18.34
C CYS A 302 -14.48 30.23 -18.16
N GLU A 303 -13.67 29.95 -19.17
CA GLU A 303 -12.22 30.13 -19.09
C GLU A 303 -11.83 31.61 -18.91
N PRO A 304 -10.82 31.91 -18.07
CA PRO A 304 -10.30 33.26 -17.93
C PRO A 304 -9.73 33.75 -19.27
N LYS A 305 -9.96 35.04 -19.59
CA LYS A 305 -9.36 35.65 -20.79
C LYS A 305 -7.83 35.51 -20.72
N PRO A 306 -7.15 35.24 -21.84
CA PRO A 306 -5.70 35.26 -21.88
C PRO A 306 -5.21 36.58 -21.30
N LYS A 307 -4.25 36.53 -20.36
CA LYS A 307 -3.58 37.76 -19.94
C LYS A 307 -2.97 38.35 -21.21
N LYS A 308 -3.49 39.50 -21.64
CA LYS A 308 -2.86 40.30 -22.68
C LYS A 308 -1.46 40.60 -22.16
N GLU A 309 -0.43 39.96 -22.73
CA GLU A 309 0.94 40.39 -22.48
C GLU A 309 0.98 41.88 -22.78
N ILE A 310 1.36 42.67 -21.79
CA ILE A 310 1.61 44.10 -21.97
C ILE A 310 2.93 44.18 -22.76
N LEU A 311 2.85 43.90 -24.05
CA LEU A 311 3.80 44.35 -25.06
C LEU A 311 3.28 45.69 -25.55
N ASP A 312 3.42 46.71 -24.71
CA ASP A 312 3.38 48.12 -25.10
C ASP A 312 3.89 48.93 -23.89
N GLY A 313 5.22 49.11 -23.84
CA GLY A 313 5.85 49.88 -22.77
C GLY A 313 7.36 49.75 -22.63
N MET A 314 8.11 49.51 -23.72
CA MET A 314 9.54 49.83 -23.83
C MET A 314 9.86 50.26 -25.26
#